data_AF-A0A520G480-F1
#
_entry.id   AF-A0A520G480-F1
#
_cell.length_a   1.000
_cell.length_b   1.000
_cell.length_c   1.000
_cell.angle_alpha   90.00
_cell.angle_beta   90.00
_cell.angle_gamma   90.00
#
_symmetry.space_group_name_H-M   'P 1'
#
loop_
_entity.id
_entity.type
_entity.pdbx_description
1 polymer ?
#
loop_
_entity_poly.entity_id
_entity_poly.type
_entity_poly.pdbx_seq_one_letter_code
_entity_poly.pdbx_strand_id
1 'polypeptide(L)'
;MSPAVSRSTAGRCRPRVLTVNGGTLGSASNAQLANAVVVNGDFAVNGDMALNGNMLLNTSVRIDGVNATDRFVTLGGAISGAHGLTLDATGAASTEFSMTGTSSNTYTGLTTVQGLARLALGKTGAQSIAGDLTIAGNAAVGIVASEQISDTATVTVNSMGQPVNGVPAQYDGLQLATWGTPNLVETIGTLNGNGTIGLGSGTLRVGAGDFTGAIANGSIATLLAGSVAVNGNLVKYGPGTLTLSGANTYSGSTSIDGGTLRAGAANTLSAVSAHTVASGATLDLAGFNQSVPSLTNSGTVSLLGTTPGTVLTVTGPYVGNNGLLRLGTSLGNSASVSDRLLLSGATAVASGSTTVQVTNLGGLGAQTTGNGIEVIGTANGGSIAANAFSLAGG
;
A
#
# COMPACT_ATOMS: atom_id res chain seq x y z
N MET A 1 25.35 -1.20 33.56
CA MET A 1 24.43 -1.53 34.67
C MET A 1 23.69 -2.80 34.31
N SER A 2 23.85 -3.86 35.10
CA SER A 2 23.16 -5.14 34.86
C SER A 2 21.65 -4.98 35.08
N PRO A 3 20.79 -5.63 34.26
CA PRO A 3 19.35 -5.56 34.47
C PRO A 3 18.96 -6.20 35.81
N ALA A 4 18.16 -5.50 36.60
CA ALA A 4 17.61 -6.02 37.85
C ALA A 4 16.50 -7.04 37.54
N VAL A 5 16.86 -8.31 37.44
CA VAL A 5 15.91 -9.43 37.39
C VAL A 5 15.46 -9.72 38.83
N SER A 6 14.29 -9.22 39.24
CA SER A 6 13.77 -9.53 40.57
C SER A 6 13.22 -10.96 40.63
N ARG A 7 13.88 -11.83 41.40
CA ARG A 7 13.31 -13.12 41.81
C ARG A 7 12.47 -12.91 43.07
N SER A 8 11.15 -13.12 42.99
CA SER A 8 10.29 -13.19 44.17
C SER A 8 10.64 -14.44 44.99
N THR A 9 11.03 -14.26 46.25
CA THR A 9 11.28 -15.34 47.21
C THR A 9 9.99 -15.71 47.96
N ALA A 10 9.64 -17.00 47.84
CA ALA A 10 8.75 -17.80 48.70
C ALA A 10 7.26 -17.44 48.82
N GLY A 11 6.39 -18.36 48.36
CA GLY A 11 4.99 -18.48 48.79
C GLY A 11 3.96 -18.66 47.66
N ARG A 12 3.67 -19.92 47.32
CA ARG A 12 2.76 -20.42 46.26
C ARG A 12 3.33 -20.31 44.83
N CYS A 13 3.32 -21.43 44.10
CA CYS A 13 3.59 -21.47 42.65
C CYS A 13 2.52 -20.68 41.90
N ARG A 14 2.65 -19.36 41.89
CA ARG A 14 2.05 -18.51 40.86
C ARG A 14 2.82 -18.76 39.56
N PRO A 15 2.19 -18.72 38.38
CA PRO A 15 2.91 -18.81 37.11
C PRO A 15 4.08 -17.84 37.15
N ARG A 16 5.31 -18.34 36.94
CA ARG A 16 6.53 -17.53 37.00
C ARG A 16 6.58 -16.68 35.73
N VAL A 17 6.02 -15.47 35.82
CA VAL A 17 6.07 -14.48 34.75
C VAL A 17 7.39 -13.72 34.87
N LEU A 18 8.19 -13.69 33.80
CA LEU A 18 9.36 -12.82 33.73
C LEU A 18 8.88 -11.38 33.56
N THR A 19 9.39 -10.45 34.37
CA THR A 19 9.07 -9.02 34.22
C THR A 19 10.30 -8.27 33.70
N VAL A 20 10.12 -7.51 32.64
CA VAL A 20 11.14 -6.64 32.03
C VAL A 20 10.77 -5.20 32.36
N ASN A 21 11.57 -4.55 33.21
CA ASN A 21 11.40 -3.13 33.55
C ASN A 21 12.37 -2.20 32.77
N GLY A 22 13.10 -2.78 31.82
CA GLY A 22 14.05 -2.11 30.93
C GLY A 22 15.45 -2.71 30.95
N GLY A 23 16.43 -1.99 30.37
CA GLY A 23 17.83 -2.42 30.27
C GLY A 23 18.14 -3.18 28.98
N THR A 24 19.13 -4.07 29.00
CA THR A 24 19.51 -4.88 27.83
C THR A 24 19.27 -6.35 28.12
N LEU A 25 18.53 -7.01 27.23
CA LEU A 25 18.37 -8.46 27.22
C LEU A 25 19.25 -9.07 26.14
N GLY A 26 19.71 -10.30 26.37
CA GLY A 26 20.44 -11.10 25.38
C GLY A 26 21.89 -11.38 25.77
N SER A 27 22.58 -12.14 24.91
CA SER A 27 23.96 -12.58 25.11
C SER A 27 24.63 -12.77 23.74
N ALA A 28 25.93 -13.09 23.71
CA ALA A 28 26.61 -13.46 22.48
C ALA A 28 26.08 -14.76 21.83
N SER A 29 25.22 -15.51 22.53
CA SER A 29 24.56 -16.73 22.07
C SER A 29 23.04 -16.55 22.05
N ASN A 30 22.36 -17.23 21.12
CA ASN A 30 20.90 -17.18 20.92
C ASN A 30 20.14 -17.38 22.24
N ALA A 31 19.49 -16.32 22.74
CA ALA A 31 18.73 -16.35 23.99
C ALA A 31 17.27 -16.74 23.73
N GLN A 32 16.76 -17.77 24.42
CA GLN A 32 15.40 -18.29 24.24
C GLN A 32 14.56 -18.08 25.50
N LEU A 33 13.47 -17.33 25.39
CA LEU A 33 12.50 -17.09 26.46
C LEU A 33 11.14 -17.67 26.06
N ALA A 34 10.85 -18.87 26.58
CA ALA A 34 9.60 -19.59 26.29
C ALA A 34 8.44 -19.23 27.26
N ASN A 35 8.74 -18.68 28.43
CA ASN A 35 7.72 -18.31 29.41
C ASN A 35 7.09 -16.96 29.07
N ALA A 36 5.87 -16.73 29.55
CA ALA A 36 5.21 -15.44 29.44
C ALA A 36 6.03 -14.32 30.08
N VAL A 37 6.02 -13.15 29.43
CA VAL A 37 6.78 -11.97 29.82
C VAL A 37 5.82 -10.79 29.99
N VAL A 38 5.98 -10.05 31.09
CA VAL A 38 5.36 -8.74 31.29
C VAL A 38 6.42 -7.67 31.04
N VAL A 39 6.11 -6.69 30.20
CA VAL A 39 7.04 -5.61 29.85
C VAL A 39 6.50 -4.27 30.38
N ASN A 40 7.25 -3.67 31.29
CA ASN A 40 6.94 -2.44 32.01
C ASN A 40 7.82 -1.26 31.57
N GLY A 41 8.74 -1.45 30.62
CA GLY A 41 9.62 -0.39 30.15
C GLY A 41 10.46 -0.80 28.94
N ASP A 42 11.02 0.21 28.28
CA ASP A 42 11.87 0.06 27.10
C ASP A 42 13.10 -0.79 27.39
N PHE A 43 13.43 -1.69 26.47
CA PHE A 43 14.62 -2.52 26.58
C PHE A 43 15.32 -2.68 25.24
N ALA A 44 16.63 -2.90 25.31
CA ALA A 44 17.45 -3.19 24.16
C ALA A 44 17.70 -4.71 24.06
N VAL A 45 17.90 -5.21 22.85
CA VAL A 45 18.31 -6.60 22.59
C VAL A 45 19.72 -6.62 22.02
N ASN A 46 20.62 -7.32 22.70
CA ASN A 46 21.98 -7.58 22.27
C ASN A 46 22.15 -9.07 21.92
N GLY A 47 22.45 -9.37 20.66
CA GLY A 47 22.50 -10.74 20.16
C GLY A 47 21.19 -11.22 19.55
N ASP A 48 21.19 -12.46 19.05
CA ASP A 48 19.97 -13.12 18.60
C ASP A 48 19.11 -13.50 19.80
N MET A 49 17.80 -13.31 19.70
CA MET A 49 16.86 -13.61 20.77
C MET A 49 15.54 -14.13 20.23
N ALA A 50 14.93 -15.07 20.93
CA ALA A 50 13.56 -15.49 20.71
C ALA A 50 12.72 -15.30 21.98
N LEU A 51 11.70 -14.44 21.89
CA LEU A 51 10.62 -14.25 22.86
C LEU A 51 9.41 -15.06 22.39
N ASN A 52 9.41 -16.36 22.70
CA ASN A 52 8.39 -17.32 22.24
C ASN A 52 7.16 -17.37 23.17
N GLY A 53 7.31 -16.97 24.43
CA GLY A 53 6.18 -16.82 25.34
C GLY A 53 5.35 -15.58 25.04
N ASN A 54 4.10 -15.57 25.49
CA ASN A 54 3.22 -14.41 25.35
C ASN A 54 3.81 -13.18 26.04
N MET A 55 3.62 -12.02 25.43
CA MET A 55 4.06 -10.74 25.94
C MET A 55 2.86 -9.88 26.33
N LEU A 56 2.87 -9.35 27.56
CA LEU A 56 1.94 -8.33 28.00
C LEU A 56 2.66 -6.98 28.10
N LEU A 57 2.24 -6.02 27.27
CA LEU A 57 2.68 -4.63 27.33
C LEU A 57 1.87 -3.91 28.41
N ASN A 58 2.54 -3.51 29.49
CA ASN A 58 1.93 -2.75 30.60
C ASN A 58 2.22 -1.23 30.51
N THR A 59 2.99 -0.85 29.51
CA THR A 59 3.26 0.53 29.07
C THR A 59 3.52 0.48 27.57
N SER A 60 3.61 1.64 26.91
CA SER A 60 4.17 1.68 25.56
C SER A 60 5.65 1.33 25.65
N VAL A 61 6.09 0.40 24.81
CA VAL A 61 7.43 -0.21 24.89
C VAL A 61 8.16 0.02 23.58
N ARG A 62 9.40 0.46 23.71
CA ARG A 62 10.41 0.38 22.67
C ARG A 62 11.31 -0.84 22.87
N ILE A 63 11.47 -1.64 21.82
CA ILE A 63 12.46 -2.70 21.70
C ILE A 63 13.54 -2.24 20.72
N ASP A 64 14.76 -2.00 21.23
CA ASP A 64 15.87 -1.48 20.42
C ASP A 64 16.89 -2.58 20.11
N GLY A 65 17.12 -2.85 18.82
CA GLY A 65 18.20 -3.69 18.33
C GLY A 65 19.54 -2.94 18.38
N VAL A 66 20.34 -3.20 19.42
CA VAL A 66 21.62 -2.50 19.65
C VAL A 66 22.80 -3.37 19.22
N ASN A 67 23.02 -3.54 17.91
CA ASN A 67 24.07 -4.43 17.40
C ASN A 67 24.99 -3.79 16.35
N ALA A 68 26.22 -4.32 16.26
CA ALA A 68 27.24 -3.93 15.26
C ALA A 68 27.20 -4.78 13.97
N THR A 69 26.34 -5.82 13.91
CA THR A 69 26.12 -6.71 12.76
C THR A 69 24.63 -7.05 12.65
N ASP A 70 24.17 -7.48 11.48
CA ASP A 70 22.78 -7.94 11.29
C ASP A 70 22.44 -9.10 12.24
N ARG A 71 21.28 -9.01 12.91
CA ARG A 71 20.80 -10.00 13.90
C ARG A 71 19.28 -10.16 13.89
N PHE A 72 18.83 -11.25 14.50
CA PHE A 72 17.42 -11.66 14.50
C PHE A 72 16.79 -11.64 15.90
N VAL A 73 15.69 -10.91 16.04
CA VAL A 73 14.83 -10.89 17.23
C VAL A 73 13.47 -11.49 16.88
N THR A 74 13.21 -12.70 17.36
CA THR A 74 11.92 -13.38 17.14
C THR A 74 10.93 -13.03 18.24
N LEU A 75 9.74 -12.61 17.84
CA LEU A 75 8.56 -12.36 18.69
C LEU A 75 7.49 -13.41 18.33
N GLY A 76 7.61 -14.60 18.93
CA GLY A 76 6.83 -15.79 18.55
C GLY A 76 5.52 -15.98 19.32
N GLY A 77 5.39 -15.38 20.51
CA GLY A 77 4.16 -15.40 21.29
C GLY A 77 3.15 -14.32 20.87
N ALA A 78 1.94 -14.39 21.44
CA ALA A 78 0.97 -13.31 21.30
C ALA A 78 1.41 -12.10 22.14
N ILE A 79 1.36 -10.90 21.55
CA ILE A 79 1.59 -9.62 22.21
C ILE A 79 0.22 -9.00 22.51
N SER A 80 0.03 -8.54 23.74
CA SER A 80 -1.26 -8.03 24.25
C SER A 80 -1.04 -6.78 25.11
N GLY A 81 -2.11 -6.03 25.39
CA GLY A 81 -2.08 -4.85 26.27
C GLY A 81 -2.64 -3.59 25.60
N ALA A 82 -2.89 -2.53 26.38
CA ALA A 82 -3.51 -1.31 25.86
C ALA A 82 -2.53 -0.34 25.16
N HIS A 83 -1.27 -0.75 24.98
CA HIS A 83 -0.15 0.15 24.72
C HIS A 83 0.55 -0.11 23.39
N GLY A 84 1.37 0.85 22.98
CA GLY A 84 2.09 0.80 21.70
C GLY A 84 3.38 0.00 21.76
N LEU A 85 3.85 -0.39 20.58
CA LEU A 85 5.10 -1.13 20.38
C LEU A 85 5.96 -0.41 19.35
N THR A 86 7.12 0.07 19.79
CA THR A 86 8.14 0.63 18.88
C THR A 86 9.25 -0.38 18.69
N LEU A 87 9.55 -0.73 17.44
CA LEU A 87 10.71 -1.51 17.04
C LEU A 87 11.71 -0.58 16.37
N ASP A 88 12.93 -0.53 16.89
CA ASP A 88 13.98 0.34 16.38
C ASP A 88 15.30 -0.43 16.30
N ALA A 89 16.19 0.06 15.44
CA ALA A 89 17.60 -0.29 15.44
C ALA A 89 18.42 1.00 15.31
N THR A 90 19.01 1.44 16.43
CA THR A 90 19.81 2.67 16.50
C THR A 90 21.32 2.46 16.25
N GLY A 91 21.75 1.22 16.06
CA GLY A 91 23.13 0.84 15.79
C GLY A 91 23.58 1.07 14.34
N ALA A 92 24.86 0.79 14.05
CA ALA A 92 25.45 0.95 12.71
C ALA A 92 25.00 -0.11 11.68
N ALA A 93 24.30 -1.16 12.12
CA ALA A 93 23.79 -2.26 11.29
C ALA A 93 22.26 -2.41 11.46
N SER A 94 21.62 -3.12 10.53
CA SER A 94 20.18 -3.37 10.60
C SER A 94 19.86 -4.42 11.68
N THR A 95 18.68 -4.34 12.30
CA THR A 95 18.16 -5.43 13.14
C THR A 95 16.87 -5.94 12.54
N GLU A 96 16.78 -7.25 12.36
CA GLU A 96 15.57 -7.91 11.89
C GLU A 96 14.74 -8.40 13.08
N PHE A 97 13.53 -7.84 13.21
CA PHE A 97 12.49 -8.35 14.09
C PHE A 97 11.58 -9.26 13.27
N SER A 98 11.21 -10.42 13.81
CA SER A 98 10.31 -11.37 13.15
C SER A 98 9.12 -11.69 14.05
N MET A 99 7.92 -11.29 13.64
CA MET A 99 6.68 -11.70 14.31
C MET A 99 6.19 -13.01 13.71
N THR A 100 6.27 -14.07 14.50
CA THR A 100 5.92 -15.43 14.09
C THR A 100 4.91 -16.06 15.06
N GLY A 101 4.56 -17.32 14.82
CA GLY A 101 3.59 -18.06 15.63
C GLY A 101 2.19 -18.06 15.03
N THR A 102 1.23 -18.61 15.76
CA THR A 102 -0.15 -18.89 15.26
C THR A 102 -1.24 -18.09 15.97
N SER A 103 -0.88 -17.30 16.99
CA SER A 103 -1.84 -16.51 17.77
C SER A 103 -1.74 -15.04 17.38
N SER A 104 -2.87 -14.41 17.06
CA SER A 104 -2.89 -12.97 16.74
C SER A 104 -2.40 -12.15 17.92
N ASN A 105 -1.71 -11.07 17.59
CA ASN A 105 -1.49 -10.01 18.56
C ASN A 105 -2.82 -9.28 18.84
N THR A 106 -2.95 -8.72 20.05
CA THR A 106 -4.18 -8.07 20.55
C THR A 106 -3.91 -6.74 21.24
N TYR A 107 -2.69 -6.21 21.12
CA TYR A 107 -2.39 -4.90 21.68
C TYR A 107 -3.10 -3.79 20.89
N THR A 108 -3.53 -2.73 21.55
CA THR A 108 -4.36 -1.68 20.91
C THR A 108 -3.61 -0.39 20.60
N GLY A 109 -2.37 -0.24 21.09
CA GLY A 109 -1.57 0.95 20.79
C GLY A 109 -0.89 0.85 19.42
N LEU A 110 -0.41 2.00 18.96
CA LEU A 110 0.31 2.14 17.69
C LEU A 110 1.55 1.24 17.63
N THR A 111 1.76 0.57 16.49
CA THR A 111 3.07 -0.01 16.15
C THR A 111 3.89 1.00 15.38
N THR A 112 5.13 1.23 15.81
CA THR A 112 6.09 2.06 15.07
C THR A 112 7.33 1.24 14.72
N VAL A 113 7.75 1.27 13.47
CA VAL A 113 9.02 0.70 13.01
C VAL A 113 9.89 1.84 12.49
N GLN A 114 11.09 1.99 13.04
CA GLN A 114 11.94 3.15 12.80
C GLN A 114 13.43 2.82 12.84
N GLY A 115 14.27 3.82 12.57
CA GLY A 115 15.72 3.65 12.49
C GLY A 115 16.13 2.69 11.40
N LEU A 116 17.03 1.76 11.72
CA LEU A 116 17.46 0.68 10.81
C LEU A 116 16.71 -0.64 11.01
N ALA A 117 15.55 -0.61 11.69
CA ALA A 117 14.77 -1.82 11.94
C ALA A 117 14.16 -2.37 10.65
N ARG A 118 14.23 -3.70 10.53
CA ARG A 118 13.50 -4.49 9.53
C ARG A 118 12.51 -5.36 10.29
N LEU A 119 11.23 -5.31 9.95
CA LEU A 119 10.19 -6.12 10.60
C LEU A 119 9.60 -7.10 9.59
N ALA A 120 9.73 -8.40 9.83
CA ALA A 120 9.02 -9.44 9.10
C ALA A 120 7.72 -9.80 9.83
N LEU A 121 6.60 -9.71 9.11
CA LEU A 121 5.27 -10.10 9.57
C LEU A 121 4.91 -11.46 8.99
N GLY A 122 4.92 -12.50 9.82
CA GLY A 122 4.83 -13.90 9.37
C GLY A 122 4.10 -14.82 10.34
N LYS A 123 3.05 -14.34 11.01
CA LYS A 123 2.17 -15.18 11.79
C LYS A 123 1.30 -16.06 10.87
N THR A 124 1.16 -17.33 11.20
CA THR A 124 0.40 -18.30 10.39
C THR A 124 -1.08 -18.22 10.74
N GLY A 125 -1.90 -17.72 9.80
CA GLY A 125 -3.36 -17.63 9.97
C GLY A 125 -3.80 -16.64 11.07
N ALA A 126 -2.95 -15.65 11.36
CA ALA A 126 -3.11 -14.72 12.46
C ALA A 126 -2.46 -13.36 12.12
N GLN A 127 -2.93 -12.31 12.79
CA GLN A 127 -2.44 -10.94 12.58
C GLN A 127 -1.22 -10.64 13.46
N SER A 128 -0.17 -10.13 12.84
CA SER A 128 1.03 -9.61 13.50
C SER A 128 0.82 -8.19 14.03
N ILE A 129 0.10 -7.34 13.30
CA ILE A 129 -0.21 -5.97 13.72
C ILE A 129 -1.71 -5.84 13.97
N ALA A 130 -2.07 -5.59 15.23
CA ALA A 130 -3.47 -5.59 15.68
C ALA A 130 -4.22 -4.27 15.43
N GLY A 131 -3.49 -3.19 15.12
CA GLY A 131 -4.04 -1.85 14.91
C GLY A 131 -3.17 -1.05 13.94
N ASP A 132 -2.97 0.24 14.21
CA ASP A 132 -2.24 1.13 13.32
C ASP A 132 -0.74 0.82 13.24
N LEU A 133 -0.14 1.13 12.08
CA LEU A 133 1.29 0.94 11.79
C LEU A 133 1.89 2.22 11.22
N THR A 134 3.00 2.68 11.82
CA THR A 134 3.86 3.71 11.23
C THR A 134 5.22 3.13 10.89
N ILE A 135 5.67 3.37 9.65
CA ILE A 135 7.01 3.01 9.18
C ILE A 135 7.76 4.31 8.89
N ALA A 136 8.84 4.58 9.62
CA ALA A 136 9.52 5.88 9.60
C ALA A 136 11.02 5.75 9.32
N GLY A 137 11.61 6.87 8.88
CA GLY A 137 13.04 6.95 8.59
C GLY A 137 13.42 5.99 7.46
N ASN A 138 14.37 5.10 7.71
CA ASN A 138 14.79 4.11 6.71
C ASN A 138 14.18 2.73 6.94
N ALA A 139 13.38 2.54 8.00
CA ALA A 139 12.86 1.23 8.38
C ALA A 139 12.11 0.51 7.26
N ALA A 140 12.13 -0.82 7.29
CA ALA A 140 11.39 -1.64 6.35
C ALA A 140 10.47 -2.62 7.06
N VAL A 141 9.28 -2.83 6.52
CA VAL A 141 8.35 -3.87 6.98
C VAL A 141 8.04 -4.81 5.83
N GLY A 142 8.38 -6.08 5.99
CA GLY A 142 8.11 -7.14 5.03
C GLY A 142 6.91 -7.99 5.46
N ILE A 143 5.95 -8.17 4.57
CA ILE A 143 4.82 -9.08 4.72
C ILE A 143 5.19 -10.41 4.08
N VAL A 144 5.22 -11.47 4.89
CA VAL A 144 5.72 -12.80 4.46
C VAL A 144 4.62 -13.87 4.48
N ALA A 145 3.48 -13.56 5.09
CA ALA A 145 2.22 -14.31 5.06
C ALA A 145 1.06 -13.34 4.78
N SER A 146 -0.11 -13.83 4.37
CA SER A 146 -1.27 -12.97 4.11
C SER A 146 -1.94 -12.50 5.41
N GLU A 147 -2.68 -11.39 5.32
CA GLU A 147 -3.54 -10.86 6.37
C GLU A 147 -2.81 -10.65 7.71
N GLN A 148 -1.69 -9.92 7.66
CA GLN A 148 -0.81 -9.71 8.80
C GLN A 148 -1.10 -8.45 9.60
N ILE A 149 -1.72 -7.46 8.97
CA ILE A 149 -2.14 -6.20 9.58
C ILE A 149 -3.67 -6.21 9.66
N SER A 150 -4.22 -5.59 10.70
CA SER A 150 -5.67 -5.45 10.82
C SER A 150 -6.28 -4.72 9.62
N ASP A 151 -7.37 -5.24 9.08
CA ASP A 151 -8.13 -4.65 7.97
C ASP A 151 -8.65 -3.24 8.27
N THR A 152 -8.75 -2.87 9.55
CA THR A 152 -9.17 -1.52 9.96
C THR A 152 -7.99 -0.58 10.19
N ALA A 153 -6.76 -1.06 10.08
CA ALA A 153 -5.57 -0.29 10.42
C ALA A 153 -5.37 0.91 9.49
N THR A 154 -4.89 1.99 10.07
CA THR A 154 -4.18 3.03 9.35
C THR A 154 -2.72 2.65 9.25
N VAL A 155 -2.24 2.45 8.03
CA VAL A 155 -0.83 2.22 7.72
C VAL A 155 -0.24 3.50 7.15
N THR A 156 0.75 4.06 7.83
CA THR A 156 1.49 5.25 7.40
C THR A 156 2.91 4.84 7.01
N VAL A 157 3.21 4.88 5.71
CA VAL A 157 4.53 4.55 5.17
C VAL A 157 5.26 5.85 4.84
N ASN A 158 6.14 6.29 5.74
CA ASN A 158 7.00 7.46 5.56
C ASN A 158 8.46 7.09 5.27
N SER A 159 8.73 5.79 5.13
CA SER A 159 10.08 5.31 4.85
C SER A 159 10.30 5.04 3.37
N MET A 160 11.47 5.44 2.88
CA MET A 160 11.97 5.08 1.55
C MET A 160 12.60 3.66 1.51
N GLY A 161 12.61 2.98 2.65
CA GLY A 161 13.25 1.67 2.81
C GLY A 161 14.75 1.75 3.06
N GLN A 162 15.41 0.58 3.07
CA GLN A 162 16.81 0.44 3.47
C GLN A 162 17.75 0.27 2.26
N PRO A 163 18.70 1.19 2.01
CA PRO A 163 19.88 0.89 1.19
C PRO A 163 20.75 -0.14 1.90
N VAL A 164 21.15 -1.21 1.19
CA VAL A 164 22.13 -2.17 1.71
C VAL A 164 23.47 -1.86 1.06
N ASN A 165 24.47 -1.49 1.85
CA ASN A 165 25.88 -1.34 1.42
C ASN A 165 26.10 -0.54 0.12
N GLY A 166 25.42 0.61 -0.05
CA GLY A 166 25.60 1.48 -1.22
C GLY A 166 24.94 0.97 -2.52
N VAL A 167 24.15 -0.11 -2.44
CA VAL A 167 23.24 -0.57 -3.49
C VAL A 167 21.89 0.16 -3.33
N PRO A 168 21.14 0.45 -4.42
CA PRO A 168 19.74 0.90 -4.31
C PRO A 168 18.95 0.04 -3.31
N ALA A 169 18.00 0.66 -2.60
CA ALA A 169 17.28 0.06 -1.46
C ALA A 169 16.87 -1.39 -1.72
N GLN A 170 17.36 -2.36 -0.94
CA GLN A 170 16.95 -3.76 -1.11
C GLN A 170 15.56 -4.01 -0.56
N TYR A 171 15.11 -3.20 0.40
CA TYR A 171 13.79 -3.28 1.00
C TYR A 171 13.08 -1.95 0.80
N ASP A 172 11.83 -1.99 0.36
CA ASP A 172 10.93 -0.84 0.38
C ASP A 172 10.47 -0.54 1.81
N GLY A 173 9.89 0.64 2.05
CA GLY A 173 9.35 1.00 3.36
C GLY A 173 8.31 -0.04 3.83
N LEU A 174 7.35 -0.36 2.98
CA LEU A 174 6.49 -1.54 3.11
C LEU A 174 6.70 -2.47 1.92
N GLN A 175 6.80 -3.77 2.15
CA GLN A 175 7.01 -4.74 1.10
C GLN A 175 6.09 -5.95 1.23
N LEU A 176 5.40 -6.32 0.14
CA LEU A 176 4.68 -7.57 0.01
C LEU A 176 5.55 -8.59 -0.73
N ALA A 177 5.58 -9.81 -0.21
CA ALA A 177 6.38 -10.92 -0.74
C ALA A 177 7.88 -10.70 -0.60
N THR A 178 8.38 -10.98 0.60
CA THR A 178 9.78 -11.31 0.81
C THR A 178 9.97 -12.82 0.60
N TRP A 179 10.78 -13.21 -0.40
CA TRP A 179 11.50 -14.48 -0.39
C TRP A 179 10.65 -15.76 -0.55
N GLY A 180 9.88 -15.85 -1.63
CA GLY A 180 9.42 -17.14 -2.16
C GLY A 180 7.97 -17.55 -1.84
N THR A 181 7.19 -16.73 -1.15
CA THR A 181 5.72 -16.90 -1.03
C THR A 181 4.98 -16.03 -2.07
N PRO A 182 4.60 -16.59 -3.24
CA PRO A 182 3.89 -15.82 -4.24
C PRO A 182 2.45 -15.51 -3.82
N ASN A 183 1.87 -14.46 -4.40
CA ASN A 183 0.43 -14.14 -4.31
C ASN A 183 -0.10 -13.87 -2.89
N LEU A 184 0.70 -13.25 -2.02
CA LEU A 184 0.21 -12.78 -0.72
C LEU A 184 -0.88 -11.73 -0.92
N VAL A 185 -1.93 -11.76 -0.10
CA VAL A 185 -2.92 -10.70 0.00
C VAL A 185 -2.76 -10.00 1.35
N GLU A 186 -2.72 -8.68 1.32
CA GLU A 186 -2.78 -7.85 2.52
C GLU A 186 -3.94 -6.86 2.40
N THR A 187 -4.80 -6.82 3.42
CA THR A 187 -5.94 -5.91 3.50
C THR A 187 -5.71 -4.88 4.60
N ILE A 188 -5.79 -3.60 4.25
CA ILE A 188 -5.64 -2.48 5.20
C ILE A 188 -6.75 -1.46 5.04
N GLY A 189 -7.07 -0.73 6.11
CA GLY A 189 -8.16 0.23 6.14
C GLY A 189 -7.77 1.52 5.43
N THR A 190 -6.66 2.13 5.87
CA THR A 190 -6.18 3.41 5.35
C THR A 190 -4.69 3.33 5.01
N LEU A 191 -4.29 3.88 3.86
CA LEU A 191 -2.89 4.04 3.46
C LEU A 191 -2.50 5.52 3.36
N ASN A 192 -1.52 5.94 4.16
CA ASN A 192 -0.98 7.30 4.15
C ASN A 192 0.54 7.31 4.03
N GLY A 193 1.10 8.49 3.79
CA GLY A 193 2.53 8.75 3.84
C GLY A 193 3.15 9.02 2.46
N ASN A 194 4.47 9.11 2.45
CA ASN A 194 5.28 9.53 1.30
C ASN A 194 6.44 8.58 0.96
N GLY A 195 6.45 7.39 1.55
CA GLY A 195 7.51 6.39 1.39
C GLY A 195 7.37 5.51 0.15
N THR A 196 8.03 4.36 0.17
CA THR A 196 8.00 3.36 -0.90
C THR A 196 7.25 2.11 -0.50
N ILE A 197 6.48 1.56 -1.44
CA ILE A 197 5.80 0.28 -1.29
C ILE A 197 6.20 -0.64 -2.44
N GLY A 198 6.77 -1.79 -2.12
CA GLY A 198 7.09 -2.85 -3.08
C GLY A 198 6.06 -3.96 -3.04
N LEU A 199 5.26 -4.15 -4.09
CA LEU A 199 4.20 -5.16 -4.10
C LEU A 199 4.71 -6.59 -4.40
N GLY A 200 5.89 -6.73 -5.02
CA GLY A 200 6.39 -8.02 -5.46
C GLY A 200 5.39 -8.71 -6.41
N SER A 201 4.89 -9.87 -6.00
CA SER A 201 3.79 -10.60 -6.65
C SER A 201 2.49 -10.58 -5.82
N GLY A 202 2.48 -9.83 -4.72
CA GLY A 202 1.35 -9.73 -3.80
C GLY A 202 0.25 -8.80 -4.28
N THR A 203 -0.84 -8.77 -3.53
CA THR A 203 -1.99 -7.88 -3.73
C THR A 203 -2.18 -7.05 -2.48
N LEU A 204 -2.10 -5.73 -2.62
CA LEU A 204 -2.45 -4.80 -1.55
C LEU A 204 -3.88 -4.32 -1.75
N ARG A 205 -4.76 -4.59 -0.79
CA ARG A 205 -6.14 -4.10 -0.74
C ARG A 205 -6.20 -2.91 0.22
N VAL A 206 -6.67 -1.76 -0.26
CA VAL A 206 -6.71 -0.50 0.51
C VAL A 206 -8.12 0.09 0.54
N GLY A 207 -8.61 0.46 1.73
CA GLY A 207 -9.94 1.03 1.92
C GLY A 207 -10.04 2.52 1.57
N ALA A 208 -9.08 3.32 2.02
CA ALA A 208 -9.00 4.77 1.81
C ALA A 208 -7.55 5.27 1.99
N GLY A 209 -7.33 6.57 1.83
CA GLY A 209 -6.08 7.23 2.22
C GLY A 209 -5.61 8.32 1.28
N ASP A 210 -4.49 8.95 1.65
CA ASP A 210 -3.77 9.92 0.84
C ASP A 210 -2.29 9.54 0.81
N PHE A 211 -1.89 8.84 -0.25
CA PHE A 211 -0.54 8.32 -0.41
C PHE A 211 0.20 9.13 -1.48
N THR A 212 1.22 9.85 -1.04
CA THR A 212 2.06 10.69 -1.89
C THR A 212 3.37 10.00 -2.29
N GLY A 213 3.61 8.81 -1.74
CA GLY A 213 4.75 7.96 -2.06
C GLY A 213 4.56 7.16 -3.34
N ALA A 214 5.51 6.26 -3.60
CA ALA A 214 5.53 5.43 -4.80
C ALA A 214 5.20 3.97 -4.50
N ILE A 215 4.24 3.39 -5.23
CA ILE A 215 3.97 1.95 -5.25
C ILE A 215 4.61 1.37 -6.50
N ALA A 216 5.48 0.37 -6.33
CA ALA A 216 6.20 -0.30 -7.40
C ALA A 216 6.11 -1.82 -7.23
N ASN A 217 6.68 -2.57 -8.18
CA ASN A 217 6.92 -4.00 -7.97
C ASN A 217 7.96 -4.25 -6.85
N GLY A 218 8.74 -3.23 -6.48
CA GLY A 218 9.71 -3.25 -5.39
C GLY A 218 11.10 -3.75 -5.80
N SER A 219 12.09 -3.52 -4.95
CA SER A 219 13.49 -3.79 -5.30
C SER A 219 13.88 -5.27 -5.23
N ILE A 220 13.29 -6.06 -4.32
CA ILE A 220 13.56 -7.52 -4.25
C ILE A 220 13.06 -8.24 -5.51
N ALA A 221 11.96 -7.77 -6.10
CA ALA A 221 11.48 -8.24 -7.39
C ALA A 221 12.52 -8.06 -8.50
N THR A 222 13.29 -6.97 -8.47
CA THR A 222 14.37 -6.72 -9.45
C THR A 222 15.62 -7.57 -9.19
N LEU A 223 15.91 -7.92 -7.93
CA LEU A 223 17.03 -8.79 -7.56
C LEU A 223 16.76 -10.27 -7.86
N LEU A 224 15.49 -10.69 -7.76
CA LEU A 224 15.02 -12.05 -8.09
C LEU A 224 14.60 -12.19 -9.57
N ALA A 225 14.87 -11.18 -10.40
CA ALA A 225 14.53 -11.18 -11.83
C ALA A 225 15.22 -12.35 -12.52
N GLY A 226 14.43 -13.40 -12.77
CA GLY A 226 14.87 -14.70 -13.27
C GLY A 226 14.00 -15.86 -12.79
N SER A 227 13.23 -15.71 -11.70
CA SER A 227 12.48 -16.82 -11.08
C SER A 227 10.99 -16.57 -10.83
N VAL A 228 10.52 -15.33 -10.69
CA VAL A 228 9.12 -15.07 -10.27
C VAL A 228 8.56 -13.89 -11.06
N ALA A 229 7.34 -14.04 -11.58
CA ALA A 229 6.61 -12.93 -12.19
C ALA A 229 6.32 -11.87 -11.13
N VAL A 230 6.70 -10.62 -11.42
CA VAL A 230 6.64 -9.49 -10.49
C VAL A 230 5.51 -8.56 -10.91
N ASN A 231 4.27 -9.04 -10.78
CA ASN A 231 3.06 -8.33 -11.19
C ASN A 231 2.16 -8.08 -9.97
N GLY A 232 2.64 -7.27 -9.03
CA GLY A 232 1.90 -6.96 -7.82
C GLY A 232 0.64 -6.14 -8.13
N ASN A 233 -0.48 -6.48 -7.47
CA ASN A 233 -1.78 -5.88 -7.73
C ASN A 233 -2.16 -4.86 -6.66
N LEU A 234 -2.92 -3.84 -7.07
CA LEU A 234 -3.58 -2.90 -6.17
C LEU A 234 -5.09 -3.09 -6.26
N VAL A 235 -5.76 -3.14 -5.11
CA VAL A 235 -7.22 -3.14 -5.03
C VAL A 235 -7.68 -2.00 -4.15
N LYS A 236 -8.48 -1.10 -4.70
CA LYS A 236 -9.24 -0.11 -3.93
C LYS A 236 -10.59 -0.71 -3.55
N TYR A 237 -10.83 -0.91 -2.25
CA TYR A 237 -12.10 -1.43 -1.72
C TYR A 237 -12.73 -0.45 -0.73
N GLY A 238 -13.93 -0.74 -0.24
CA GLY A 238 -14.60 0.08 0.77
C GLY A 238 -15.09 1.44 0.24
N PRO A 239 -15.89 2.18 1.02
CA PRO A 239 -16.60 3.38 0.54
C PRO A 239 -15.72 4.63 0.45
N GLY A 240 -14.52 4.63 1.05
CA GLY A 240 -13.65 5.81 1.11
C GLY A 240 -12.96 6.15 -0.21
N THR A 241 -12.10 7.17 -0.15
CA THR A 241 -11.25 7.61 -1.27
C THR A 241 -9.81 7.24 -0.99
N LEU A 242 -9.12 6.63 -1.94
CA LEU A 242 -7.66 6.52 -1.98
C LEU A 242 -7.14 7.50 -3.02
N THR A 243 -6.36 8.49 -2.58
CA THR A 243 -5.65 9.41 -3.48
C THR A 243 -4.21 8.94 -3.66
N LEU A 244 -3.77 8.77 -4.90
CA LEU A 244 -2.38 8.48 -5.26
C LEU A 244 -1.75 9.71 -5.89
N SER A 245 -0.63 10.18 -5.35
CA SER A 245 0.04 11.39 -5.86
C SER A 245 1.49 11.15 -6.30
N GLY A 246 2.12 10.05 -5.87
CA GLY A 246 3.48 9.69 -6.31
C GLY A 246 3.49 8.91 -7.63
N ALA A 247 4.68 8.62 -8.16
CA ALA A 247 4.84 7.91 -9.42
C ALA A 247 4.73 6.38 -9.21
N ASN A 248 3.56 5.81 -9.50
CA ASN A 248 3.33 4.38 -9.32
C ASN A 248 3.74 3.59 -10.56
N THR A 249 4.40 2.44 -10.37
CA THR A 249 5.02 1.65 -11.45
C THR A 249 4.82 0.14 -11.33
N TYR A 250 3.96 -0.32 -10.42
CA TYR A 250 3.60 -1.74 -10.33
C TYR A 250 2.90 -2.21 -11.62
N SER A 251 3.12 -3.46 -12.00
CA SER A 251 2.63 -4.01 -13.29
C SER A 251 1.48 -5.00 -13.16
N GLY A 252 1.10 -5.40 -11.95
CA GLY A 252 -0.16 -6.12 -11.74
C GLY A 252 -1.37 -5.22 -11.94
N SER A 253 -2.56 -5.81 -11.88
CA SER A 253 -3.83 -5.12 -12.11
C SER A 253 -4.17 -4.10 -11.01
N THR A 254 -4.91 -3.06 -11.40
CA THR A 254 -5.58 -2.12 -10.51
C THR A 254 -7.08 -2.39 -10.54
N SER A 255 -7.64 -2.92 -9.47
CA SER A 255 -9.10 -3.10 -9.33
C SER A 255 -9.69 -2.04 -8.41
N ILE A 256 -10.77 -1.42 -8.84
CA ILE A 256 -11.50 -0.43 -8.06
C ILE A 256 -12.87 -1.04 -7.76
N ASP A 257 -12.91 -1.82 -6.68
CA ASP A 257 -14.05 -2.65 -6.26
C ASP A 257 -15.11 -1.82 -5.52
N GLY A 258 -14.72 -0.67 -4.94
CA GLY A 258 -15.63 0.23 -4.24
C GLY A 258 -15.02 1.59 -3.89
N GLY A 259 -15.89 2.57 -3.63
CA GLY A 259 -15.46 3.94 -3.31
C GLY A 259 -14.76 4.61 -4.50
N THR A 260 -13.72 5.41 -4.21
CA THR A 260 -13.01 6.18 -5.24
C THR A 260 -11.51 5.93 -5.22
N LEU A 261 -10.92 5.57 -6.37
CA LEU A 261 -9.49 5.76 -6.62
C LEU A 261 -9.31 7.12 -7.31
N ARG A 262 -8.52 8.01 -6.71
CA ARG A 262 -8.34 9.39 -7.17
C ARG A 262 -6.88 9.67 -7.54
N ALA A 263 -6.66 10.29 -8.69
CA ALA A 263 -5.35 10.85 -9.02
C ALA A 263 -5.12 12.16 -8.25
N GLY A 264 -3.96 12.29 -7.62
CA GLY A 264 -3.51 13.50 -6.95
C GLY A 264 -2.44 14.28 -7.72
N ALA A 265 -1.92 13.72 -8.81
CA ALA A 265 -0.98 14.36 -9.73
C ALA A 265 -1.07 13.75 -11.13
N ALA A 266 -0.51 14.42 -12.14
CA ALA A 266 -0.40 13.88 -13.50
C ALA A 266 0.53 12.66 -13.54
N ASN A 267 0.19 11.65 -14.33
CA ASN A 267 0.97 10.41 -14.51
C ASN A 267 1.27 9.69 -13.17
N THR A 268 0.33 9.72 -12.23
CA THR A 268 0.44 9.01 -10.95
C THR A 268 -0.04 7.57 -11.05
N LEU A 269 -1.05 7.28 -11.88
CA LEU A 269 -1.51 5.91 -12.12
C LEU A 269 -0.44 5.15 -12.91
N SER A 270 -0.29 3.86 -12.62
CA SER A 270 0.70 3.03 -13.32
C SER A 270 0.31 2.85 -14.79
N ALA A 271 1.14 3.37 -15.70
CA ALA A 271 0.96 3.27 -17.14
C ALA A 271 1.13 1.85 -17.70
N VAL A 272 1.51 0.90 -16.85
CA VAL A 272 1.66 -0.53 -17.18
C VAL A 272 0.71 -1.42 -16.37
N SER A 273 -0.25 -0.84 -15.63
CA SER A 273 -1.25 -1.57 -14.86
C SER A 273 -2.64 -1.51 -15.53
N ALA A 274 -3.23 -2.65 -15.85
CA ALA A 274 -4.60 -2.71 -16.37
C ALA A 274 -5.61 -2.27 -15.29
N HIS A 275 -6.55 -1.39 -15.63
CA HIS A 275 -7.54 -0.86 -14.68
C HIS A 275 -8.93 -1.47 -14.90
N THR A 276 -9.60 -1.81 -13.80
CA THR A 276 -11.02 -2.20 -13.78
C THR A 276 -11.79 -1.36 -12.79
N VAL A 277 -12.87 -0.73 -13.25
CA VAL A 277 -13.80 0.04 -12.41
C VAL A 277 -15.07 -0.76 -12.26
N ALA A 278 -15.35 -1.25 -11.05
CA ALA A 278 -16.57 -1.99 -10.74
C ALA A 278 -17.80 -1.08 -10.71
N SER A 279 -18.99 -1.68 -10.83
CA SER A 279 -20.24 -0.94 -10.67
C SER A 279 -20.33 -0.32 -9.28
N GLY A 280 -20.75 0.94 -9.20
CA GLY A 280 -20.79 1.72 -7.96
C GLY A 280 -19.44 2.29 -7.51
N ALA A 281 -18.33 1.95 -8.18
CA ALA A 281 -17.01 2.48 -7.89
C ALA A 281 -16.62 3.62 -8.86
N THR A 282 -15.62 4.42 -8.48
CA THR A 282 -15.18 5.59 -9.24
C THR A 282 -13.67 5.62 -9.44
N LEU A 283 -13.24 5.84 -10.68
CA LEU A 283 -11.91 6.35 -11.02
C LEU A 283 -12.03 7.87 -11.26
N ASP A 284 -11.44 8.68 -10.40
CA ASP A 284 -11.46 10.15 -10.50
C ASP A 284 -10.07 10.68 -10.86
N LEU A 285 -9.94 11.33 -12.02
CA LEU A 285 -8.68 11.93 -12.43
C LEU A 285 -8.44 13.31 -11.83
N ALA A 286 -9.48 13.93 -11.24
CA ALA A 286 -9.39 15.20 -10.54
C ALA A 286 -8.71 16.34 -11.35
N GLY A 287 -8.82 16.32 -12.68
CA GLY A 287 -8.18 17.28 -13.55
C GLY A 287 -6.79 16.88 -14.09
N PHE A 288 -6.22 15.77 -13.63
CA PHE A 288 -4.85 15.35 -13.97
C PHE A 288 -4.78 14.35 -15.12
N ASN A 289 -3.92 14.61 -16.11
CA ASN A 289 -3.71 13.68 -17.21
C ASN A 289 -3.14 12.34 -16.72
N GLN A 290 -3.69 11.23 -17.22
CA GLN A 290 -3.23 9.87 -16.92
C GLN A 290 -3.08 9.04 -18.19
N SER A 291 -2.31 7.96 -18.09
CA SER A 291 -2.18 6.94 -19.12
C SER A 291 -2.33 5.55 -18.50
N VAL A 292 -3.10 4.67 -19.14
CA VAL A 292 -3.29 3.28 -18.71
C VAL A 292 -3.24 2.33 -19.93
N PRO A 293 -2.76 1.08 -19.77
CA PRO A 293 -2.66 0.13 -20.86
C PRO A 293 -4.01 -0.46 -21.28
N SER A 294 -4.98 -0.49 -20.38
CA SER A 294 -6.36 -0.89 -20.67
C SER A 294 -7.29 -0.43 -19.56
N LEU A 295 -8.57 -0.34 -19.87
CA LEU A 295 -9.60 0.09 -18.93
C LEU A 295 -10.92 -0.66 -19.18
N THR A 296 -11.40 -1.39 -18.18
CA THR A 296 -12.77 -1.91 -18.15
C THR A 296 -13.63 -1.03 -17.25
N ASN A 297 -14.70 -0.45 -17.80
CA ASN A 297 -15.53 0.53 -17.10
C ASN A 297 -16.97 0.02 -16.89
N SER A 298 -17.26 -0.46 -15.68
CA SER A 298 -18.63 -0.76 -15.22
C SER A 298 -19.17 0.27 -14.22
N GLY A 299 -18.33 1.21 -13.80
CA GLY A 299 -18.64 2.23 -12.78
C GLY A 299 -18.58 3.64 -13.35
N THR A 300 -17.99 4.58 -12.62
CA THR A 300 -17.77 5.95 -13.09
C THR A 300 -16.28 6.22 -13.35
N VAL A 301 -15.96 6.75 -14.53
CA VAL A 301 -14.67 7.34 -14.85
C VAL A 301 -14.88 8.84 -14.98
N SER A 302 -14.31 9.63 -14.08
CA SER A 302 -14.45 11.09 -14.05
C SER A 302 -13.13 11.74 -14.44
N LEU A 303 -13.15 12.56 -15.49
CA LEU A 303 -12.00 13.39 -15.88
C LEU A 303 -12.07 14.80 -15.29
N LEU A 304 -13.19 15.14 -14.64
CA LEU A 304 -13.50 16.50 -14.20
C LEU A 304 -12.39 17.12 -13.33
N GLY A 305 -11.85 18.23 -13.81
CA GLY A 305 -11.05 19.19 -13.02
C GLY A 305 -11.84 20.47 -12.72
N THR A 306 -11.12 21.48 -12.20
CA THR A 306 -11.66 22.84 -12.07
C THR A 306 -11.76 23.57 -13.41
N THR A 307 -10.97 23.14 -14.40
CA THR A 307 -10.97 23.62 -15.77
C THR A 307 -10.97 22.43 -16.74
N PRO A 308 -11.64 22.53 -17.91
CA PRO A 308 -11.53 21.53 -18.96
C PRO A 308 -10.10 21.35 -19.47
N GLY A 309 -9.80 20.18 -20.00
CA GLY A 309 -8.55 19.87 -20.71
C GLY A 309 -7.85 18.60 -20.25
N THR A 310 -8.45 17.87 -19.31
CA THR A 310 -7.89 16.62 -18.78
C THR A 310 -7.96 15.52 -19.83
N VAL A 311 -6.86 14.79 -20.01
CA VAL A 311 -6.76 13.68 -20.96
C VAL A 311 -6.51 12.37 -20.23
N LEU A 312 -7.42 11.41 -20.42
CA LEU A 312 -7.16 10.00 -20.11
C LEU A 312 -6.69 9.31 -21.39
N THR A 313 -5.45 8.87 -21.43
CA THR A 313 -4.93 8.07 -22.54
C THR A 313 -5.07 6.59 -22.22
N VAL A 314 -5.69 5.82 -23.12
CA VAL A 314 -5.75 4.36 -23.04
C VAL A 314 -5.00 3.79 -24.23
N THR A 315 -3.94 3.03 -23.99
CA THR A 315 -3.04 2.54 -25.06
C THR A 315 -3.41 1.15 -25.58
N GLY A 316 -4.35 0.49 -24.94
CA GLY A 316 -4.95 -0.78 -25.34
C GLY A 316 -6.48 -0.77 -25.15
N PRO A 317 -7.12 -1.94 -24.96
CA PRO A 317 -8.58 -2.01 -24.96
C PRO A 317 -9.26 -1.11 -23.93
N TYR A 318 -10.28 -0.36 -24.37
CA TYR A 318 -11.27 0.26 -23.51
C TYR A 318 -12.57 -0.53 -23.66
N VAL A 319 -13.07 -1.12 -22.56
CA VAL A 319 -14.30 -1.92 -22.56
C VAL A 319 -15.33 -1.27 -21.66
N GLY A 320 -16.35 -0.65 -22.26
CA GLY A 320 -17.50 -0.14 -21.54
C GLY A 320 -18.48 -1.26 -21.19
N ASN A 321 -18.86 -1.37 -19.92
CA ASN A 321 -19.85 -2.33 -19.42
C ASN A 321 -21.02 -1.60 -18.78
N ASN A 322 -21.65 -0.70 -19.54
CA ASN A 322 -22.67 0.25 -19.08
C ASN A 322 -22.15 1.26 -18.04
N GLY A 323 -20.84 1.52 -18.04
CA GLY A 323 -20.23 2.54 -17.19
C GLY A 323 -20.53 3.97 -17.64
N LEU A 324 -20.20 4.93 -16.78
CA LEU A 324 -20.31 6.36 -17.02
C LEU A 324 -18.91 6.96 -17.25
N LEU A 325 -18.77 7.80 -18.28
CA LEU A 325 -17.63 8.69 -18.51
C LEU A 325 -18.08 10.14 -18.28
N ARG A 326 -17.48 10.84 -17.32
CA ARG A 326 -17.78 12.24 -17.01
C ARG A 326 -16.67 13.15 -17.49
N LEU A 327 -17.04 14.17 -18.26
CA LEU A 327 -16.14 15.10 -18.92
C LEU A 327 -16.58 16.55 -18.65
N GLY A 328 -15.62 17.45 -18.52
CA GLY A 328 -15.83 18.88 -18.45
C GLY A 328 -15.51 19.53 -19.79
N THR A 329 -16.36 20.44 -20.25
CA THR A 329 -16.15 21.18 -21.50
C THR A 329 -16.50 22.64 -21.29
N SER A 330 -15.69 23.55 -21.82
CA SER A 330 -16.11 24.95 -21.98
C SER A 330 -16.96 25.03 -23.25
N LEU A 331 -18.26 24.78 -23.15
CA LEU A 331 -19.15 24.68 -24.30
C LEU A 331 -19.19 25.98 -25.12
N GLY A 332 -18.82 25.87 -26.39
CA GLY A 332 -18.59 26.97 -27.32
C GLY A 332 -18.63 26.44 -28.74
N ASN A 333 -17.66 26.83 -29.58
CA ASN A 333 -17.56 26.37 -30.96
C ASN A 333 -16.68 25.10 -31.06
N SER A 334 -16.34 24.65 -32.26
CA SER A 334 -15.52 23.44 -32.45
C SER A 334 -14.09 23.52 -31.88
N ALA A 335 -13.63 24.70 -31.44
CA ALA A 335 -12.35 24.88 -30.77
C ALA A 335 -12.46 24.86 -29.23
N SER A 336 -13.63 24.54 -28.68
CA SER A 336 -13.85 24.42 -27.24
C SER A 336 -12.86 23.48 -26.58
N VAL A 337 -12.28 23.93 -25.47
CA VAL A 337 -11.47 23.06 -24.61
C VAL A 337 -12.40 22.07 -23.90
N SER A 338 -12.05 20.80 -23.99
CA SER A 338 -12.76 19.70 -23.37
C SER A 338 -11.79 18.73 -22.73
N ASP A 339 -12.25 18.08 -21.66
CA ASP A 339 -11.69 16.81 -21.24
C ASP A 339 -11.87 15.76 -22.35
N ARG A 340 -10.95 14.81 -22.42
CA ARG A 340 -10.89 13.83 -23.49
C ARG A 340 -10.47 12.43 -23.01
N LEU A 341 -11.22 11.43 -23.47
CA LEU A 341 -10.71 10.06 -23.54
C LEU A 341 -9.97 9.87 -24.87
N LEU A 342 -8.68 9.55 -24.82
CA LEU A 342 -7.83 9.33 -26.00
C LEU A 342 -7.44 7.86 -26.11
N LEU A 343 -7.86 7.19 -27.20
CA LEU A 343 -7.47 5.83 -27.52
C LEU A 343 -6.23 5.88 -28.42
N SER A 344 -5.07 5.50 -27.91
CA SER A 344 -3.79 5.68 -28.61
C SER A 344 -3.00 4.38 -28.78
N GLY A 345 -3.11 3.77 -29.95
CA GLY A 345 -2.38 2.55 -30.31
C GLY A 345 -3.23 1.60 -31.15
N ALA A 346 -2.61 0.74 -31.96
CA ALA A 346 -3.35 -0.19 -32.83
C ALA A 346 -4.26 -1.17 -32.07
N THR A 347 -3.93 -1.46 -30.80
CA THR A 347 -4.74 -2.28 -29.89
C THR A 347 -5.70 -1.45 -29.03
N ALA A 348 -5.67 -0.12 -29.16
CA ALA A 348 -6.55 0.79 -28.44
C ALA A 348 -7.92 0.86 -29.10
N VAL A 349 -8.72 -0.17 -28.84
CA VAL A 349 -10.09 -0.30 -29.36
C VAL A 349 -11.07 -0.04 -28.23
N ALA A 350 -11.94 0.96 -28.39
CA ALA A 350 -13.10 1.15 -27.53
C ALA A 350 -14.24 0.24 -27.96
N SER A 351 -14.82 -0.52 -27.04
CA SER A 351 -15.90 -1.48 -27.29
C SER A 351 -16.90 -1.52 -26.13
N GLY A 352 -17.99 -2.27 -26.30
CA GLY A 352 -19.04 -2.39 -25.30
C GLY A 352 -19.99 -1.18 -25.30
N SER A 353 -20.37 -0.69 -24.12
CA SER A 353 -21.22 0.50 -23.99
C SER A 353 -20.80 1.36 -22.79
N THR A 354 -20.65 2.65 -23.02
CA THR A 354 -20.40 3.68 -22.01
C THR A 354 -21.35 4.85 -22.24
N THR A 355 -21.99 5.33 -21.16
CA THR A 355 -22.72 6.61 -21.18
C THR A 355 -21.72 7.75 -20.98
N VAL A 356 -21.82 8.81 -21.77
CA VAL A 356 -20.97 10.01 -21.68
C VAL A 356 -21.80 11.15 -21.10
N GLN A 357 -21.33 11.74 -20.01
CA GLN A 357 -21.91 12.94 -19.42
C GLN A 357 -20.94 14.11 -19.59
N VAL A 358 -21.41 15.18 -20.24
CA VAL A 358 -20.67 16.42 -20.41
C VAL A 358 -21.18 17.47 -19.42
N THR A 359 -20.26 18.05 -18.66
CA THR A 359 -20.51 19.17 -17.75
C THR A 359 -20.01 20.44 -18.40
N ASN A 360 -20.89 21.43 -18.59
CA ASN A 360 -20.46 22.75 -19.05
C ASN A 360 -19.68 23.47 -17.93
N LEU A 361 -18.40 23.75 -18.17
CA LEU A 361 -17.54 24.49 -17.25
C LEU A 361 -17.31 25.91 -17.79
N GLY A 362 -18.32 26.76 -17.63
CA GLY A 362 -18.25 28.19 -17.94
C GLY A 362 -18.37 28.55 -19.43
N GLY A 363 -18.76 27.61 -20.29
CA GLY A 363 -19.01 27.88 -21.71
C GLY A 363 -20.31 28.66 -21.94
N LEU A 364 -20.27 29.59 -22.88
CA LEU A 364 -21.42 30.44 -23.26
C LEU A 364 -22.28 29.85 -24.38
N GLY A 365 -21.81 28.77 -25.00
CA GLY A 365 -22.39 28.20 -26.22
C GLY A 365 -21.96 28.96 -27.47
N ALA A 366 -21.76 28.23 -28.56
CA ALA A 366 -21.66 28.76 -29.91
C ALA A 366 -22.00 27.66 -30.92
N GLN A 367 -22.16 28.02 -32.18
CA GLN A 367 -22.35 27.03 -33.23
C GLN A 367 -21.05 26.24 -33.45
N THR A 368 -21.16 24.92 -33.48
CA THR A 368 -20.08 24.04 -33.95
C THR A 368 -20.13 23.90 -35.47
N THR A 369 -18.96 23.77 -36.08
CA THR A 369 -18.76 23.41 -37.48
C THR A 369 -18.04 22.06 -37.59
N GLY A 370 -18.14 21.37 -38.73
CA GLY A 370 -17.47 20.09 -38.96
C GLY A 370 -17.91 19.00 -37.96
N ASN A 371 -16.94 18.38 -37.29
CA ASN A 371 -17.15 17.22 -36.40
C ASN A 371 -17.57 17.59 -34.96
N GLY A 372 -17.83 18.88 -34.67
CA GLY A 372 -18.19 19.31 -33.33
C GLY A 372 -16.99 19.46 -32.39
N ILE A 373 -17.25 19.28 -31.09
CA ILE A 373 -16.23 19.31 -30.03
C ILE A 373 -15.78 17.87 -29.76
N GLU A 374 -14.50 17.58 -29.94
CA GLU A 374 -13.96 16.24 -29.73
C GLU A 374 -13.79 15.93 -28.23
N VAL A 375 -14.61 15.00 -27.74
CA VAL A 375 -14.60 14.51 -26.34
C VAL A 375 -14.02 13.09 -26.21
N ILE A 376 -14.00 12.34 -27.32
CA ILE A 376 -13.38 11.03 -27.43
C ILE A 376 -12.58 11.03 -28.73
N GLY A 377 -11.28 10.77 -28.62
CA GLY A 377 -10.36 10.83 -29.76
C GLY A 377 -9.58 9.54 -29.94
N THR A 378 -9.03 9.38 -31.13
CA THR A 378 -8.16 8.25 -31.50
C THR A 378 -6.83 8.76 -32.04
N ALA A 379 -5.74 8.09 -31.69
CA ALA A 379 -4.41 8.34 -32.24
C ALA A 379 -3.68 7.02 -32.49
N ASN A 380 -2.60 7.06 -33.29
CA ASN A 380 -1.67 5.93 -33.45
C ASN A 380 -2.33 4.58 -33.80
N GLY A 381 -3.41 4.60 -34.59
CA GLY A 381 -4.16 3.39 -34.99
C GLY A 381 -5.28 2.97 -34.03
N GLY A 382 -5.60 3.79 -33.01
CA GLY A 382 -6.75 3.56 -32.14
C GLY A 382 -8.08 3.62 -32.91
N SER A 383 -9.09 2.94 -32.39
CA SER A 383 -10.42 2.87 -33.03
C SER A 383 -11.56 2.80 -32.01
N ILE A 384 -12.77 3.11 -32.47
CA ILE A 384 -13.99 3.09 -31.67
C ILE A 384 -14.99 2.19 -32.37
N ALA A 385 -15.40 1.10 -31.71
CA ALA A 385 -16.44 0.23 -32.20
C ALA A 385 -17.80 0.94 -32.20
N ALA A 386 -18.71 0.51 -33.08
CA ALA A 386 -20.06 1.03 -33.12
C ALA A 386 -20.74 0.90 -31.74
N ASN A 387 -21.46 1.94 -31.33
CA ASN A 387 -22.21 2.01 -30.07
C ASN A 387 -21.36 1.93 -28.78
N ALA A 388 -20.03 2.03 -28.87
CA ALA A 388 -19.16 2.06 -27.70
C ALA A 388 -19.50 3.21 -26.74
N PHE A 389 -20.05 4.31 -27.26
CA PHE A 389 -20.42 5.48 -26.48
C PHE A 389 -21.80 6.02 -26.87
N SER A 390 -22.55 6.49 -25.89
CA SER A 390 -23.81 7.21 -26.06
C SER A 390 -23.84 8.43 -25.14
N LEU A 391 -24.42 9.54 -25.56
CA LEU A 391 -24.53 10.74 -24.73
C LEU A 391 -25.67 10.55 -23.71
N ALA A 392 -25.45 10.96 -22.45
CA ALA A 392 -26.47 10.93 -21.42
C ALA A 392 -27.68 11.80 -21.81
N GLY A 393 -28.85 11.18 -21.90
CA GLY A 393 -30.11 11.86 -22.27
C GLY A 393 -30.29 12.13 -23.77
N GLY A 394 -29.43 11.55 -24.62
CA GLY A 394 -29.50 11.63 -26.09
C GLY A 394 -30.21 10.46 -26.76
#